data_AF-A0A3M1AY06-F1
#
_entry.id   AF-A0A3M1AY06-F1
#
_cell.length_a   1.000
_cell.length_b   1.000
_cell.length_c   1.000
_cell.angle_alpha   90.00
_cell.angle_beta   90.00
_cell.angle_gamma   90.00
#
_symmetry.space_group_name_H-M   'P 1'
#
loop_
_entity.id
_entity.type
_entity.pdbx_description
1 polymer ?
#
loop_
_entity_poly.entity_id
_entity_poly.type
_entity_poly.pdbx_seq_one_letter_code
_entity_poly.pdbx_strand_id
1 'polypeptide(L)'
;MIDLRSDTVTKPGEAMRRAMYEAEVGDDVFGEDPTINLLQEKVAHLLGKEAALFVASGTMGNQVCIHTHTQPGDELICEAGAHVMNFEAGAMAFLSGVQPRPIPGTRGVIRLEQVQQAVRPHADHYPRTRLIVIENTHNLAGGTIFPLEEIERIATFAKEQGILLHLDGARLWNASVATGIPLRRYAQF
;
A
#
# COMPACT_ATOMS: atom_id res chain seq x y z
N MET A 1 2.10 4.55 -32.28
CA MET A 1 3.02 3.67 -31.53
C MET A 1 2.20 3.02 -30.42
N ILE A 2 2.21 1.69 -30.31
CA ILE A 2 1.53 0.95 -29.25
C ILE A 2 2.58 0.64 -28.18
N ASP A 3 2.37 1.09 -26.94
CA ASP A 3 3.29 0.88 -25.83
C ASP A 3 2.59 0.05 -24.74
N LEU A 4 3.09 -1.17 -24.49
CA LEU A 4 2.52 -2.14 -23.55
C LEU A 4 3.46 -2.40 -22.36
N ARG A 5 4.45 -1.53 -22.11
CA ARG A 5 5.43 -1.72 -21.04
C ARG A 5 4.83 -1.58 -19.64
N SER A 6 3.96 -0.59 -19.44
CA SER A 6 3.31 -0.29 -18.15
C SER A 6 2.21 0.76 -18.34
N ASP A 7 1.23 0.80 -17.46
CA ASP A 7 0.25 1.88 -17.31
C ASP A 7 0.86 3.22 -16.88
N THR A 8 2.09 3.22 -16.35
CA THR A 8 2.85 4.44 -16.01
C THR A 8 3.21 5.32 -17.21
N VAL A 9 3.12 4.80 -18.45
CA VAL A 9 3.41 5.57 -19.67
C VAL A 9 2.24 6.46 -20.12
N THR A 10 1.12 6.42 -19.40
CA THR A 10 -0.05 7.25 -19.68
C THR A 10 0.31 8.75 -19.67
N LYS A 11 -0.34 9.51 -20.55
CA LYS A 11 -0.13 10.96 -20.67
C LYS A 11 -1.44 11.68 -20.31
N PRO A 12 -1.38 12.84 -19.62
CA PRO A 12 -2.56 13.64 -19.36
C PRO A 12 -3.30 14.00 -20.66
N GLY A 13 -4.59 13.69 -20.70
CA GLY A 13 -5.52 14.15 -21.74
C GLY A 13 -5.80 15.65 -21.60
N GLU A 14 -6.50 16.22 -22.58
CA GLU A 14 -6.77 17.67 -22.64
C GLU A 14 -7.51 18.19 -21.39
N ALA A 15 -8.56 17.49 -20.96
CA ALA A 15 -9.31 17.87 -19.76
C ALA A 15 -8.46 17.90 -18.49
N MET A 16 -7.55 16.92 -18.32
CA MET A 16 -6.63 16.87 -17.18
C MET A 16 -5.62 18.01 -17.25
N ARG A 17 -5.05 18.29 -18.43
CA ARG A 17 -4.12 19.42 -18.62
C ARG A 17 -4.77 20.76 -18.30
N ARG A 18 -6.02 20.93 -18.72
CA ARG A 18 -6.80 22.13 -18.41
C ARG A 18 -7.07 22.26 -16.91
N ALA A 19 -7.52 21.19 -16.27
CA ALA A 19 -7.75 21.18 -14.82
C ALA A 19 -6.47 21.50 -14.02
N MET A 20 -5.30 21.00 -14.46
CA MET A 20 -4.02 21.35 -13.84
C MET A 20 -3.65 22.83 -14.04
N TYR A 21 -3.91 23.40 -15.22
CA TYR A 21 -3.62 24.81 -15.51
C TYR A 21 -4.55 25.77 -14.75
N GLU A 22 -5.81 25.38 -14.55
CA GLU A 22 -6.84 26.19 -13.88
C GLU A 22 -6.93 25.93 -12.36
N ALA A 23 -6.10 25.05 -11.79
CA ALA A 23 -6.17 24.69 -10.38
C ALA A 23 -5.85 25.88 -9.46
N GLU A 24 -6.65 26.03 -8.40
CA GLU A 24 -6.32 26.93 -7.28
C GLU A 24 -5.25 26.29 -6.42
N VAL A 25 -4.16 27.01 -6.16
CA VAL A 25 -2.97 26.48 -5.47
C VAL A 25 -2.57 27.36 -4.31
N GLY A 26 -1.77 26.79 -3.40
CA GLY A 26 -1.25 27.47 -2.22
C GLY A 26 0.01 26.79 -1.70
N ASP A 27 0.44 27.15 -0.49
CA ASP A 27 1.57 26.49 0.17
C ASP A 27 1.08 25.27 0.96
N ASP A 28 1.34 24.07 0.45
CA ASP A 28 0.94 22.81 1.06
C ASP A 28 1.61 22.56 2.42
N VAL A 29 2.79 23.14 2.70
CA VAL A 29 3.45 23.02 4.01
C VAL A 29 2.62 23.69 5.11
N PHE A 30 1.91 24.77 4.77
CA PHE A 30 0.98 25.44 5.67
C PHE A 30 -0.45 24.89 5.58
N GLY A 31 -0.70 23.90 4.72
CA GLY A 31 -2.04 23.36 4.47
C GLY A 31 -2.94 24.31 3.69
N GLU A 32 -2.36 25.26 2.94
CA GLU A 32 -3.08 26.33 2.27
C GLU A 32 -3.36 26.05 0.79
N ASP A 33 -2.98 24.88 0.26
CA ASP A 33 -3.31 24.49 -1.12
C ASP A 33 -4.73 23.89 -1.21
N PRO A 34 -5.71 24.61 -1.80
CA PRO A 34 -7.11 24.15 -1.82
C PRO A 34 -7.32 22.90 -2.67
N THR A 35 -6.55 22.73 -3.74
CA THR A 35 -6.68 21.59 -4.66
C THR A 35 -6.15 20.31 -4.00
N ILE A 36 -5.03 20.39 -3.28
CA ILE A 36 -4.47 19.25 -2.53
C ILE A 36 -5.41 18.87 -1.38
N ASN A 37 -5.93 19.84 -0.62
CA ASN A 37 -6.89 19.57 0.45
C ASN A 37 -8.13 18.84 -0.08
N LEU A 38 -8.72 19.33 -1.17
CA LEU A 38 -9.87 18.69 -1.81
C LEU A 38 -9.56 17.26 -2.30
N LEU A 39 -8.38 17.04 -2.89
CA LEU A 39 -7.94 15.71 -3.31
C LEU A 39 -7.88 14.73 -2.13
N GLN A 40 -7.25 15.14 -1.03
CA GLN A 40 -7.07 14.32 0.15
C GLN A 40 -8.43 14.01 0.81
N GLU A 41 -9.29 15.00 1.00
CA GLU A 41 -10.65 14.82 1.53
C GLU A 41 -11.47 13.84 0.69
N LYS A 42 -11.44 14.01 -0.64
CA LYS A 42 -12.18 13.15 -1.57
C LYS A 42 -11.68 11.71 -1.52
N VAL A 43 -10.37 11.49 -1.50
CA VAL A 43 -9.79 10.14 -1.45
C VAL A 43 -10.06 9.48 -0.10
N ALA A 44 -9.92 10.22 1.00
CA ALA A 44 -10.27 9.75 2.34
C ALA A 44 -11.74 9.29 2.40
N HIS A 45 -12.66 10.11 1.88
CA HIS A 45 -14.08 9.77 1.79
C HIS A 45 -14.35 8.51 0.93
N LEU A 46 -13.73 8.40 -0.25
CA LEU A 46 -13.89 7.23 -1.14
C LEU A 46 -13.41 5.92 -0.50
N LEU A 47 -12.33 5.99 0.28
CA LEU A 47 -11.76 4.85 0.99
C LEU A 47 -12.40 4.63 2.37
N GLY A 48 -13.22 5.56 2.86
CA GLY A 48 -13.79 5.50 4.20
C GLY A 48 -12.75 5.63 5.31
N LYS A 49 -11.66 6.38 5.06
CA LYS A 49 -10.62 6.71 6.05
C LYS A 49 -10.83 8.14 6.57
N GLU A 50 -10.27 8.42 7.74
CA GLU A 50 -10.39 9.74 8.39
C GLU A 50 -9.57 10.83 7.70
N ALA A 51 -8.47 10.46 7.06
CA ALA A 51 -7.55 11.37 6.39
C ALA A 51 -6.84 10.68 5.22
N ALA A 52 -6.21 11.47 4.36
CA ALA A 52 -5.31 11.02 3.30
C ALA A 52 -4.16 12.02 3.17
N LEU A 53 -3.04 11.55 2.61
CA LEU A 53 -1.85 12.36 2.35
C LEU A 53 -1.44 12.21 0.89
N PHE A 54 -1.30 13.32 0.17
CA PHE A 54 -0.72 13.34 -1.16
C PHE A 54 0.81 13.18 -1.07
N VAL A 55 1.39 12.36 -1.94
CA VAL A 55 2.83 12.08 -1.99
C VAL A 55 3.30 12.06 -3.44
N ALA A 56 4.59 12.33 -3.65
CA ALA A 56 5.16 12.46 -4.99
C ALA A 56 5.21 11.15 -5.79
N SER A 57 5.19 9.99 -5.13
CA SER A 57 5.26 8.69 -5.78
C SER A 57 4.66 7.57 -4.93
N GLY A 58 4.32 6.44 -5.57
CA GLY A 58 3.89 5.23 -4.86
C GLY A 58 4.94 4.71 -3.87
N THR A 59 6.22 4.77 -4.26
CA THR A 59 7.35 4.45 -3.37
C THR A 59 7.33 5.34 -2.12
N MET A 60 7.16 6.65 -2.26
CA MET A 60 7.06 7.54 -1.09
C MET A 60 5.85 7.19 -0.21
N GLY A 61 4.71 6.86 -0.82
CA GLY A 61 3.51 6.43 -0.09
C GLY A 61 3.76 5.19 0.76
N ASN A 62 4.32 4.13 0.18
CA ASN A 62 4.68 2.92 0.91
C ASN A 62 5.71 3.21 2.01
N GLN A 63 6.76 3.98 1.71
CA GLN A 63 7.82 4.23 2.67
C GLN A 63 7.40 5.12 3.84
N VAL A 64 6.54 6.13 3.61
CA VAL A 64 5.95 6.93 4.69
C VAL A 64 5.04 6.06 5.58
N CYS A 65 4.21 5.20 4.99
CA CYS A 65 3.39 4.24 5.75
C CYS A 65 4.25 3.29 6.59
N ILE A 66 5.29 2.69 6.00
CA ILE A 66 6.22 1.80 6.72
C ILE A 66 6.90 2.53 7.86
N HIS A 67 7.46 3.72 7.59
CA HIS A 67 8.14 4.52 8.61
C HIS A 67 7.21 4.91 9.77
N THR A 68 5.95 5.24 9.46
CA THR A 68 4.94 5.63 10.46
C THR A 68 4.52 4.44 11.34
N HIS A 69 4.50 3.23 10.79
CA HIS A 69 3.97 2.05 11.48
C HIS A 69 5.02 1.18 12.18
N THR A 70 6.30 1.47 12.00
CA THR A 70 7.42 0.66 12.49
C THR A 70 8.42 1.48 13.31
N GLN A 71 9.36 0.78 13.94
CA GLN A 71 10.56 1.31 14.55
C GLN A 71 11.78 0.57 14.00
N PRO A 72 12.99 1.17 14.05
CA PRO A 72 14.21 0.45 13.71
C PRO A 72 14.34 -0.85 14.51
N GLY A 73 14.59 -1.97 13.83
CA GLY A 73 14.65 -3.31 14.41
C GLY A 73 13.31 -4.08 14.39
N ASP A 74 12.20 -3.45 14.00
CA ASP A 74 10.96 -4.18 13.70
C ASP A 74 11.09 -5.02 12.42
N GLU A 75 10.23 -6.03 12.28
CA GLU A 75 10.12 -6.89 11.11
C GLU A 75 8.80 -6.65 10.35
N LEU A 76 8.89 -6.66 9.03
CA LEU A 76 7.76 -6.50 8.09
C LEU A 76 7.59 -7.76 7.25
N ILE A 77 6.38 -8.35 7.26
CA ILE A 77 6.03 -9.49 6.41
C ILE A 77 5.39 -9.00 5.12
N CYS A 78 5.84 -9.52 3.98
CA CYS A 78 5.22 -9.27 2.67
C CYS A 78 5.33 -10.50 1.76
N GLU A 79 4.62 -10.49 0.63
CA GLU A 79 4.87 -11.48 -0.42
C GLU A 79 6.27 -11.26 -1.03
N ALA A 80 6.95 -12.34 -1.42
CA ALA A 80 8.32 -12.29 -1.91
C ALA A 80 8.51 -11.47 -3.20
N GLY A 81 7.50 -11.40 -4.05
CA GLY A 81 7.42 -10.61 -5.27
C GLY A 81 6.78 -9.22 -5.10
N ALA A 82 6.45 -8.80 -3.88
CA ALA A 82 5.80 -7.52 -3.64
C ALA A 82 6.70 -6.33 -4.04
N HIS A 83 6.07 -5.20 -4.39
CA HIS A 83 6.72 -3.98 -4.85
C HIS A 83 7.64 -3.39 -3.80
N VAL A 84 7.16 -3.28 -2.55
CA VAL A 84 7.94 -2.81 -1.40
C VAL A 84 9.25 -3.58 -1.21
N MET A 85 9.28 -4.86 -1.58
CA MET A 85 10.46 -5.71 -1.47
C MET A 85 11.42 -5.52 -2.66
N ASN A 86 10.89 -5.47 -3.89
CA ASN A 86 11.72 -5.62 -5.09
C ASN A 86 12.00 -4.33 -5.86
N PHE A 87 11.13 -3.32 -5.75
CA PHE A 87 11.13 -2.17 -6.66
C PHE A 87 11.25 -0.82 -5.94
N GLU A 88 11.75 -0.84 -4.71
CA GLU A 88 11.93 0.37 -3.89
C GLU A 88 13.36 0.51 -3.36
N ALA A 89 14.34 -0.10 -4.05
CA ALA A 89 15.78 0.02 -3.76
C ALA A 89 16.17 -0.31 -2.30
N GLY A 90 15.44 -1.22 -1.65
CA GLY A 90 15.68 -1.57 -0.24
C GLY A 90 15.31 -0.47 0.75
N ALA A 91 14.47 0.49 0.35
CA ALA A 91 14.16 1.69 1.12
C ALA A 91 13.67 1.39 2.55
N MET A 92 12.88 0.34 2.78
CA MET A 92 12.38 0.05 4.14
C MET A 92 13.52 -0.24 5.14
N ALA A 93 14.58 -0.91 4.70
CA ALA A 93 15.74 -1.20 5.53
C ALA A 93 16.60 0.06 5.72
N PHE A 94 16.76 0.85 4.67
CA PHE A 94 17.59 2.06 4.70
C PHE A 94 16.95 3.22 5.49
N LEU A 95 15.67 3.52 5.23
CA LEU A 95 14.97 4.68 5.78
C LEU A 95 14.36 4.40 7.16
N SER A 96 13.91 3.17 7.41
CA SER A 96 13.15 2.83 8.62
C SER A 96 13.86 1.79 9.50
N GLY A 97 15.00 1.23 9.07
CA GLY A 97 15.71 0.21 9.83
C GLY A 97 14.91 -1.08 10.01
N VAL A 98 13.99 -1.37 9.10
CA VAL A 98 13.07 -2.51 9.18
C VAL A 98 13.67 -3.75 8.53
N GLN A 99 13.57 -4.89 9.21
CA GLN A 99 13.93 -6.19 8.64
C GLN A 99 12.79 -6.73 7.76
N PRO A 100 13.01 -6.98 6.47
CA PRO A 100 12.00 -7.65 5.66
C PRO A 100 11.95 -9.16 5.96
N ARG A 101 10.74 -9.72 6.02
CA ARG A 101 10.46 -11.15 6.06
C ARG A 101 9.55 -11.54 4.88
N PRO A 102 10.12 -11.69 3.67
CA PRO A 102 9.36 -12.12 2.52
C PRO A 102 8.90 -13.57 2.68
N ILE A 103 7.66 -13.86 2.29
CA ILE A 103 7.11 -15.22 2.21
C ILE A 103 6.57 -15.50 0.81
N PRO A 104 6.67 -16.74 0.31
CA PRO A 104 6.19 -17.07 -1.04
C PRO A 104 4.67 -17.03 -1.09
N GLY A 105 4.10 -16.33 -2.07
CA GLY A 105 2.67 -16.36 -2.37
C GLY A 105 2.35 -17.24 -3.58
N THR A 106 1.10 -17.69 -3.68
CA THR A 106 0.58 -18.30 -4.91
C THR A 106 -0.06 -17.20 -5.75
N ARG A 107 0.58 -16.83 -6.87
CA ARG A 107 0.17 -15.68 -7.70
C ARG A 107 0.06 -14.39 -6.88
N GLY A 108 1.05 -14.09 -6.05
CA GLY A 108 1.08 -12.87 -5.24
C GLY A 108 0.14 -12.89 -4.02
N VAL A 109 -0.58 -13.99 -3.78
CA VAL A 109 -1.46 -14.15 -2.62
C VAL A 109 -0.77 -14.99 -1.56
N ILE A 110 -0.48 -14.38 -0.42
CA ILE A 110 -0.08 -15.05 0.82
C ILE A 110 -1.33 -15.49 1.59
N ARG A 111 -1.27 -16.63 2.25
CA ARG A 111 -2.37 -17.16 3.08
C ARG A 111 -2.13 -16.86 4.56
N LEU A 112 -3.21 -16.74 5.33
CA LEU A 112 -3.17 -16.56 6.78
C LEU A 112 -2.24 -17.58 7.45
N GLU A 113 -2.29 -18.85 7.06
CA GLU A 113 -1.48 -19.91 7.65
C GLU A 113 0.02 -19.65 7.46
N GLN A 114 0.41 -19.08 6.32
CA GLN A 114 1.78 -18.70 6.03
C GLN A 114 2.19 -17.49 6.88
N VAL A 115 1.29 -16.51 7.05
CA VAL A 115 1.51 -15.36 7.94
C VAL A 115 1.69 -15.81 9.38
N GLN A 116 0.85 -16.73 9.88
CA GLN A 116 0.96 -17.27 11.25
C GLN A 116 2.31 -17.94 11.50
N GLN A 117 2.79 -18.74 10.56
CA GLN A 117 4.12 -19.35 10.62
C GLN A 117 5.26 -18.31 10.50
N ALA A 118 4.96 -17.18 9.87
CA ALA A 118 5.89 -16.08 9.66
C ALA A 118 5.91 -15.07 10.82
N VAL A 119 4.99 -15.11 11.78
CA VAL A 119 5.09 -14.27 12.98
C VAL A 119 6.14 -14.87 13.92
N ARG A 120 7.08 -14.04 14.42
CA ARG A 120 8.07 -14.49 15.41
C ARG A 120 7.46 -14.49 16.82
N PRO A 121 7.85 -15.45 17.67
CA PRO A 121 7.52 -15.36 19.09
C PRO A 121 8.24 -14.15 19.71
N HIS A 122 7.65 -13.59 20.75
CA HIS A 122 8.29 -12.55 21.55
C HIS A 122 9.47 -13.15 22.34
N ALA A 123 10.69 -12.89 21.87
CA ALA A 123 11.93 -13.28 22.52
C ALA A 123 13.05 -12.32 22.13
N ASP A 124 14.04 -12.14 23.02
CA ASP A 124 15.11 -11.13 22.87
C ASP A 124 15.97 -11.28 21.60
N HIS A 125 15.96 -12.47 21.00
CA HIS A 125 16.78 -12.80 19.83
C HIS A 125 16.10 -12.49 18.50
N TYR A 126 14.81 -12.17 18.52
CA TYR A 126 14.00 -12.00 17.32
C TYR A 126 13.55 -10.55 17.16
N PRO A 127 13.55 -10.01 15.93
CA PRO A 127 12.88 -8.74 15.70
C PRO A 127 11.37 -8.91 15.92
N ARG A 128 10.73 -7.83 16.37
CA ARG A 128 9.29 -7.81 16.57
C ARG A 128 8.59 -7.73 15.21
N THR A 129 7.80 -8.73 14.86
CA THR A 129 6.89 -8.62 13.71
C THR A 129 5.87 -7.51 13.99
N ARG A 130 5.94 -6.40 13.25
CA ARG A 130 5.13 -5.21 13.50
C ARG A 130 4.12 -4.90 12.40
N LEU A 131 4.48 -5.17 11.15
CA LEU A 131 3.70 -4.78 9.98
C LEU A 131 3.58 -5.95 8.99
N ILE A 132 2.37 -6.15 8.46
CA ILE A 132 2.13 -6.99 7.29
C ILE A 132 1.79 -6.05 6.13
N VAL A 133 2.43 -6.25 4.98
CA VAL A 133 2.08 -5.54 3.74
C VAL A 133 1.49 -6.53 2.74
N ILE A 134 0.29 -6.20 2.26
CA ILE A 134 -0.37 -6.89 1.15
C ILE A 134 -0.35 -5.97 -0.07
N GLU A 135 -0.16 -6.50 -1.28
CA GLU A 135 -0.25 -5.75 -2.53
C GLU A 135 -1.52 -6.15 -3.30
N ASN A 136 -2.35 -5.17 -3.68
CA ASN A 136 -3.56 -5.41 -4.46
C ASN A 136 -3.83 -4.28 -5.48
N THR A 137 -3.77 -4.54 -6.79
CA THR A 137 -3.44 -5.82 -7.44
C THR A 137 -1.94 -6.11 -7.45
N HIS A 138 -1.56 -7.39 -7.47
CA HIS A 138 -0.16 -7.80 -7.37
C HIS A 138 0.56 -7.76 -8.72
N ASN A 139 1.57 -6.90 -8.84
CA ASN A 139 2.26 -6.55 -10.08
C ASN A 139 2.98 -7.75 -10.71
N LEU A 140 3.91 -8.39 -9.97
CA LEU A 140 4.65 -9.56 -10.48
C LEU A 140 3.81 -10.82 -10.66
N ALA A 141 2.55 -10.79 -10.22
CA ALA A 141 1.60 -11.88 -10.43
C ALA A 141 0.60 -11.57 -11.55
N GLY A 142 0.95 -10.65 -12.45
CA GLY A 142 0.14 -10.29 -13.62
C GLY A 142 -1.15 -9.55 -13.26
N GLY A 143 -1.13 -8.72 -12.21
CA GLY A 143 -2.31 -7.99 -11.75
C GLY A 143 -3.33 -8.86 -11.04
N THR A 144 -2.88 -9.95 -10.39
CA THR A 144 -3.77 -10.82 -9.61
C THR A 144 -4.44 -10.02 -8.48
N ILE A 145 -5.74 -10.21 -8.32
CA ILE A 145 -6.53 -9.57 -7.26
C ILE A 145 -6.40 -10.40 -5.99
N PHE A 146 -6.01 -9.76 -4.90
CA PHE A 146 -5.97 -10.40 -3.59
C PHE A 146 -7.42 -10.62 -3.09
N PRO A 147 -7.84 -11.87 -2.80
CA PRO A 147 -9.21 -12.15 -2.38
C PRO A 147 -9.57 -11.39 -1.10
N LEU A 148 -10.69 -10.65 -1.10
CA LEU A 148 -11.10 -9.83 0.04
C LEU A 148 -11.26 -10.67 1.33
N GLU A 149 -11.83 -11.87 1.21
CA GLU A 149 -11.98 -12.80 2.34
C GLU A 149 -10.63 -13.19 2.95
N GLU A 150 -9.57 -13.33 2.15
CA GLU A 150 -8.24 -13.64 2.67
C GLU A 150 -7.61 -12.41 3.34
N ILE A 151 -7.84 -11.21 2.81
CA ILE A 151 -7.46 -9.95 3.49
C ILE A 151 -8.17 -9.86 4.85
N GLU A 152 -9.47 -10.17 4.91
CA GLU A 152 -10.27 -10.18 6.15
C GLU A 152 -9.69 -11.15 7.20
N ARG A 153 -9.31 -12.36 6.77
CA ARG A 153 -8.67 -13.37 7.63
C ARG A 153 -7.33 -12.88 8.18
N ILE A 154 -6.48 -12.31 7.33
CA ILE A 154 -5.17 -11.78 7.73
C ILE A 154 -5.34 -10.57 8.66
N ALA A 155 -6.24 -9.63 8.34
CA ALA A 155 -6.51 -8.45 9.14
C ALA A 155 -7.03 -8.81 10.55
N THR A 156 -7.94 -9.78 10.63
CA THR A 156 -8.48 -10.27 11.91
C THR A 156 -7.35 -10.81 12.79
N PHE A 157 -6.52 -11.70 12.24
CA PHE A 157 -5.36 -12.24 12.96
C PHE A 157 -4.35 -11.15 13.34
N ALA A 158 -4.02 -10.24 12.42
CA ALA A 158 -3.08 -9.16 12.67
C ALA A 158 -3.54 -8.30 13.87
N LYS A 159 -4.82 -7.96 13.91
CA LYS A 159 -5.43 -7.23 15.02
C LYS A 159 -5.33 -8.00 16.35
N GLU A 160 -5.60 -9.30 16.35
CA GLU A 160 -5.48 -10.15 17.54
C GLU A 160 -4.03 -10.22 18.06
N GLN A 161 -3.03 -10.17 17.17
CA GLN A 161 -1.61 -10.18 17.52
C GLN A 161 -1.02 -8.78 17.78
N GLY A 162 -1.82 -7.71 17.64
CA GLY A 162 -1.31 -6.34 17.73
C GLY A 162 -0.34 -5.95 16.61
N ILE A 163 -0.44 -6.60 15.45
CA ILE A 163 0.31 -6.36 14.22
C ILE A 163 -0.54 -5.46 13.31
N LEU A 164 0.11 -4.49 12.65
CA LEU A 164 -0.55 -3.58 11.74
C LEU A 164 -0.63 -4.19 10.33
N LEU A 165 -1.61 -3.77 9.54
CA LEU A 165 -1.78 -4.16 8.15
C LEU A 165 -1.71 -2.93 7.25
N HIS A 166 -0.89 -2.99 6.21
CA HIS A 166 -0.81 -1.99 5.14
C HIS A 166 -1.16 -2.64 3.80
N LEU A 167 -1.92 -1.92 2.98
CA LEU A 167 -2.29 -2.34 1.64
C LEU A 167 -1.57 -1.44 0.63
N ASP A 168 -0.57 -2.00 -0.08
CA ASP A 168 -0.09 -1.39 -1.31
C ASP A 168 -1.19 -1.47 -2.36
N GLY A 169 -1.89 -0.35 -2.50
CA GLY A 169 -3.05 -0.19 -3.36
C GLY A 169 -2.75 0.53 -4.66
N ALA A 170 -1.52 0.47 -5.19
CA ALA A 170 -1.13 1.19 -6.41
C ALA A 170 -2.12 1.00 -7.59
N ARG A 171 -2.81 -0.14 -7.64
CA ARG A 171 -3.84 -0.46 -8.63
C ARG A 171 -5.17 -0.90 -8.00
N LEU A 172 -5.48 -0.38 -6.81
CA LEU A 172 -6.68 -0.78 -6.06
C LEU A 172 -7.99 -0.50 -6.82
N TRP A 173 -8.03 0.55 -7.63
CA TRP A 173 -9.18 0.89 -8.47
C TRP A 173 -9.46 -0.20 -9.51
N ASN A 174 -8.43 -0.84 -10.07
CA ASN A 174 -8.61 -1.97 -10.98
C ASN A 174 -9.25 -3.16 -10.27
N ALA A 175 -8.81 -3.48 -9.05
CA ALA A 175 -9.42 -4.55 -8.25
C ALA A 175 -10.90 -4.25 -7.95
N SER A 176 -11.23 -3.02 -7.55
CA SER A 176 -12.60 -2.59 -7.27
C SER A 176 -13.50 -2.70 -8.50
N VAL A 177 -13.06 -2.20 -9.66
CA VAL A 177 -13.82 -2.28 -10.91
C VAL A 177 -14.01 -3.74 -11.36
N ALA A 178 -12.98 -4.57 -11.28
CA ALA A 178 -13.03 -5.95 -11.74
C ALA A 178 -13.92 -6.85 -10.86
N THR A 179 -14.03 -6.55 -9.56
CA THR A 179 -14.82 -7.36 -8.60
C THR A 179 -16.20 -6.78 -8.30
N GLY A 180 -16.43 -5.51 -8.61
CA GLY A 180 -17.61 -4.77 -8.14
C GLY A 180 -17.59 -4.45 -6.63
N ILE A 181 -16.50 -4.77 -5.93
CA ILE A 181 -16.35 -4.50 -4.51
C ILE A 181 -15.96 -3.02 -4.32
N PRO A 182 -16.69 -2.23 -3.52
CA PRO A 182 -16.35 -0.83 -3.28
C PRO A 182 -14.95 -0.65 -2.66
N LEU A 183 -14.22 0.40 -3.06
CA LEU A 183 -12.89 0.74 -2.51
C LEU A 183 -12.83 0.71 -0.98
N ARG A 184 -13.83 1.29 -0.32
CA ARG A 184 -13.93 1.32 1.14
C ARG A 184 -13.93 -0.07 1.80
N ARG A 185 -14.33 -1.13 1.10
CA ARG A 185 -14.29 -2.51 1.63
C ARG A 185 -12.87 -3.05 1.65
N TYR A 186 -12.04 -2.71 0.67
CA TYR A 186 -10.62 -3.07 0.70
C TYR A 186 -9.84 -2.24 1.71
N ALA A 187 -10.24 -0.98 1.93
CA ALA A 187 -9.55 -0.05 2.83
C ALA A 187 -10.07 -0.09 4.29
N GLN A 188 -10.95 -1.01 4.67
CA GLN A 188 -11.52 -1.01 6.03
C GLN A 188 -10.60 -1.60 7.12
N PHE A 189 -9.51 -2.26 6.71
CA PHE A 189 -8.57 -2.94 7.62
C PHE A 189 -7.42 -2.04 8.04
#